data_AF-A0A7W7Z286-F1
#
_entry.id   AF-A0A7W7Z286-F1
#
_cell.length_a   1.000
_cell.length_b   1.000
_cell.length_c   1.000
_cell.angle_alpha   90.00
_cell.angle_beta   90.00
_cell.angle_gamma   90.00
#
_symmetry.space_group_name_H-M   'P 1'
#
loop_
_entity.id
_entity.type
_entity.pdbx_description
1 polymer ?
#
loop_
_entity_poly.entity_id
_entity_poly.type
_entity_poly.pdbx_seq_one_letter_code
_entity_poly.pdbx_strand_id
1 'polypeptide(L)'
;MSGYDACKIIEEQGCFSNIREGRIFPYKGRSVGTAFRRQCRELKIADLHFHDLRHEATSRLFEAGFSIEQVALVTGHKDWTMLRRYTHLKPETLHQIRATRMA
;
A
#
# COMPACT_ATOMS: atom_id res chain seq x y z
N MET A 1 1.76 11.30 -3.44
CA MET A 1 2.06 10.59 -2.17
C MET A 1 1.04 11.00 -1.12
N SER A 2 0.67 10.14 -0.18
CA SER A 2 -0.51 10.24 0.72
C SER A 2 -0.58 11.45 1.66
N GLY A 3 0.35 12.41 1.57
CA GLY A 3 0.46 13.56 2.48
C GLY A 3 1.07 13.23 3.84
N TYR A 4 1.35 11.96 4.14
CA TYR A 4 1.98 11.50 5.37
C TYR A 4 3.38 10.95 5.10
N ASP A 5 4.35 11.39 5.90
CA ASP A 5 5.72 10.86 5.88
C ASP A 5 5.80 9.61 6.76
N ALA A 6 6.01 8.46 6.14
CA ALA A 6 6.09 7.18 6.83
C ALA A 6 7.32 7.09 7.76
N CYS A 7 8.44 7.70 7.37
CA CYS A 7 9.64 7.74 8.22
C CYS A 7 9.37 8.57 9.47
N LYS A 8 8.70 9.72 9.31
CA LYS A 8 8.30 10.55 10.45
C LYS A 8 7.41 9.80 11.43
N ILE A 9 6.43 9.02 10.96
CA ILE A 9 5.56 8.21 11.83
C ILE A 9 6.38 7.17 12.61
N ILE A 10 7.36 6.54 11.97
CA ILE A 10 8.24 5.56 12.61
C ILE A 10 9.10 6.24 13.68
N GLU A 11 9.66 7.40 13.38
CA GLU A 11 10.48 8.19 14.31
C GLU A 11 9.67 8.66 15.53
N GLU A 12 8.49 9.24 15.28
CA GLU A 12 7.56 9.67 16.34
C GLU A 12 7.18 8.49 17.25
N GLN A 13 6.81 7.35 16.66
CA GLN A 13 6.50 6.15 17.41
C GLN A 13 7.72 5.63 18.19
N GLY A 14 8.92 5.78 17.60
CA GLY A 14 10.20 5.43 18.19
C GLY A 14 10.52 6.14 19.50
N CYS A 15 9.93 7.31 19.74
CA CYS A 15 10.03 8.01 21.03
C CYS A 15 9.16 7.35 22.12
N PHE A 16 8.09 6.66 21.76
CA PHE A 16 7.15 6.02 22.70
C PHE A 16 7.44 4.52 22.91
N SER A 17 8.04 3.86 21.92
CA SER A 17 8.50 2.48 22.02
C SER A 17 10.01 2.46 22.28
N ASN A 18 10.51 1.66 23.21
CA ASN A 18 11.95 1.50 23.36
C ASN A 18 12.53 0.77 22.13
N ILE A 19 12.94 1.52 21.09
CA ILE A 19 13.46 1.00 19.82
C ILE A 19 14.58 -0.02 20.04
N ARG A 20 15.34 0.14 21.13
CA ARG A 20 16.49 -0.71 21.47
C ARG A 20 16.12 -2.08 22.04
N GLU A 21 14.86 -2.30 22.43
CA GLU A 21 14.44 -3.50 23.17
C GLU A 21 13.26 -4.25 22.52
N GLY A 22 12.74 -3.85 21.36
CA GLY A 22 11.63 -4.58 20.76
C GLY A 22 11.00 -4.01 19.49
N ARG A 23 9.66 -4.09 19.42
CA ARG A 23 8.86 -3.70 18.25
C ARG A 23 8.56 -2.20 18.29
N ILE A 24 8.75 -1.51 17.16
CA ILE A 24 8.34 -0.10 16.95
C ILE A 24 6.86 0.10 17.28
N PHE A 25 6.00 -0.82 16.81
CA PHE A 25 4.59 -0.86 17.19
C PHE A 25 4.35 -2.03 18.14
N PRO A 26 4.26 -1.82 19.46
CA PRO A 26 4.10 -2.89 20.45
C PRO A 26 2.64 -3.37 20.57
N TYR A 27 1.91 -3.45 19.46
CA TYR A 27 0.49 -3.83 19.44
C TYR A 27 0.28 -5.25 18.92
N LYS A 28 -0.75 -5.92 19.43
CA LYS A 28 -1.20 -7.21 18.89
C LYS A 28 -1.97 -6.97 17.60
N GLY A 29 -1.65 -7.70 16.53
CA GLY A 29 -2.32 -7.54 15.22
C GLY A 29 -3.85 -7.67 15.27
N ARG A 30 -4.37 -8.60 16.10
CA ARG A 30 -5.83 -8.72 16.32
C ARG A 30 -6.44 -7.45 16.91
N SER A 31 -5.75 -6.79 17.82
CA SER A 31 -6.22 -5.54 18.45
C SER A 31 -6.29 -4.40 17.43
N VAL A 32 -5.32 -4.31 16.52
CA VAL A 32 -5.31 -3.32 15.43
C VAL A 32 -6.52 -3.52 14.52
N GLY A 33 -6.77 -4.75 14.06
CA GLY A 33 -7.95 -5.04 13.24
C GLY A 33 -9.27 -4.74 13.93
N THR A 34 -9.37 -4.99 15.24
CA THR A 34 -10.57 -4.64 16.03
C THR A 34 -10.75 -3.14 16.20
N ALA A 35 -9.66 -2.41 16.49
CA ALA A 35 -9.69 -0.96 16.58
C ALA A 35 -10.07 -0.31 15.24
N PHE A 36 -9.52 -0.81 14.13
CA PHE A 36 -9.86 -0.34 12.78
C PHE A 36 -11.34 -0.52 12.48
N ARG A 37 -11.87 -1.75 12.65
CA ARG A 37 -13.31 -2.01 12.43
C ARG A 37 -14.21 -1.17 13.32
N ARG A 38 -13.80 -0.90 14.57
CA ARG A 38 -14.54 -0.02 15.47
C ARG A 38 -14.60 1.41 14.91
N GLN A 39 -13.46 1.93 14.47
CA GLN A 39 -13.39 3.28 13.90
C GLN A 39 -14.16 3.41 12.59
N CYS A 40 -14.11 2.42 11.70
CA CYS A 40 -14.94 2.42 10.50
C CYS A 40 -16.43 2.51 10.83
N ARG A 41 -16.91 1.78 11.86
CA ARG A 41 -18.31 1.87 12.31
C ARG A 41 -18.66 3.23 12.90
N GLU A 42 -17.78 3.78 13.72
CA GLU A 42 -17.96 5.10 14.35
C GLU A 42 -18.06 6.21 13.29
N LEU A 43 -17.21 6.14 12.27
CA LEU A 43 -17.21 7.06 11.12
C LEU A 43 -18.25 6.72 10.04
N LYS A 44 -19.09 5.70 10.24
CA LYS A 44 -20.11 5.22 9.29
C LYS A 44 -19.54 4.86 7.90
N ILE A 45 -18.32 4.38 7.85
CA ILE A 45 -17.70 3.88 6.61
C ILE A 45 -18.21 2.47 6.36
N ALA A 46 -18.92 2.28 5.25
CA ALA A 46 -19.43 0.99 4.84
C ALA A 46 -18.38 0.19 4.07
N ASP A 47 -18.36 -1.13 4.29
CA ASP A 47 -17.62 -2.12 3.49
C ASP A 47 -16.10 -1.88 3.34
N LEU A 48 -15.46 -1.20 4.32
CA LEU A 48 -14.01 -1.01 4.34
C LEU A 48 -13.33 -2.00 5.29
N HIS A 49 -12.43 -2.82 4.72
CA HIS A 49 -11.59 -3.75 5.45
C HIS A 49 -10.14 -3.27 5.51
N PHE A 50 -9.40 -3.73 6.53
CA PHE A 50 -8.00 -3.34 6.69
C PHE A 50 -7.11 -3.75 5.50
N HIS A 51 -7.43 -4.87 4.85
CA HIS A 51 -6.72 -5.34 3.66
C HIS A 51 -6.95 -4.46 2.42
N ASP A 52 -8.04 -3.70 2.37
CA ASP A 52 -8.34 -2.81 1.25
C ASP A 52 -7.34 -1.66 1.17
N LEU A 53 -6.75 -1.26 2.31
CA LEU A 53 -5.66 -0.27 2.34
C LEU A 53 -4.43 -0.76 1.56
N ARG A 54 -4.15 -2.06 1.58
CA ARG A 54 -3.06 -2.65 0.80
C ARG A 54 -3.42 -2.71 -0.69
N HIS A 55 -4.68 -2.97 -1.01
CA HIS A 55 -5.17 -2.92 -2.39
C HIS A 55 -5.11 -1.50 -2.96
N GLU A 56 -5.49 -0.49 -2.17
CA GLU A 56 -5.41 0.92 -2.53
C GLU A 56 -3.95 1.36 -2.75
N ALA A 57 -3.05 1.03 -1.82
CA ALA A 57 -1.63 1.33 -1.96
C ALA A 57 -1.03 0.71 -3.22
N THR A 58 -1.39 -0.54 -3.52
CA THR A 58 -0.97 -1.24 -4.75
C THR A 58 -1.48 -0.50 -5.99
N SER A 59 -2.75 -0.10 -6.01
CA SER A 59 -3.37 0.63 -7.12
C SER A 59 -2.65 1.97 -7.37
N ARG A 60 -2.35 2.73 -6.31
CA ARG A 60 -1.60 3.99 -6.41
C ARG A 60 -0.20 3.82 -6.99
N LEU A 61 0.48 2.73 -6.69
CA LEU A 61 1.81 2.46 -7.27
C LEU A 61 1.69 2.22 -8.78
N PHE A 62 0.67 1.47 -9.22
CA PHE A 62 0.41 1.29 -10.65
C PHE A 62 0.02 2.60 -11.34
N GLU A 63 -0.83 3.42 -10.72
CA GLU A 63 -1.19 4.75 -11.24
C GLU A 63 0.02 5.69 -11.33
N ALA A 64 0.99 5.55 -10.41
CA ALA A 64 2.25 6.28 -10.46
C ALA A 64 3.23 5.73 -11.52
N GLY A 65 2.84 4.72 -12.31
CA GLY A 65 3.62 4.19 -13.42
C GLY A 65 4.69 3.18 -13.03
N PHE A 66 4.65 2.63 -11.82
CA PHE A 66 5.59 1.59 -11.40
C PHE A 66 5.36 0.31 -12.18
N SER A 67 6.46 -0.37 -12.54
CA SER A 67 6.39 -1.67 -13.18
C SER A 67 5.90 -2.74 -12.19
N ILE A 68 5.39 -3.86 -12.70
CA ILE A 68 4.87 -4.95 -11.86
C ILE A 68 5.96 -5.43 -10.89
N GLU A 69 7.22 -5.43 -11.33
CA GLU A 69 8.40 -5.82 -10.56
C GLU A 69 8.63 -4.91 -9.37
N GLN A 70 8.55 -3.61 -9.60
CA GLN A 70 8.75 -2.62 -8.56
C GLN A 70 7.59 -2.66 -7.57
N VAL A 71 6.35 -2.81 -8.05
CA VAL A 71 5.19 -2.95 -7.19
C VAL A 71 5.28 -4.22 -6.33
N ALA A 72 5.68 -5.36 -6.91
CA ALA A 72 5.86 -6.62 -6.19
C ALA A 72 6.89 -6.49 -5.07
N LEU A 73 8.01 -5.82 -5.34
CA LEU A 73 9.07 -5.57 -4.36
C LEU A 73 8.56 -4.71 -3.19
N VAL A 74 7.89 -3.59 -3.49
CA VAL A 74 7.39 -2.64 -2.46
C VAL A 74 6.27 -3.26 -1.63
N THR A 75 5.36 -3.99 -2.28
CA THR A 75 4.23 -4.60 -1.59
C THR A 75 4.59 -5.93 -0.92
N GLY A 76 5.71 -6.56 -1.29
CA GLY A 76 6.18 -7.84 -0.74
C GLY A 76 5.42 -9.05 -1.26
N HIS A 77 4.95 -9.02 -2.52
CA HIS A 77 4.32 -10.19 -3.15
C HIS A 77 5.40 -11.15 -3.69
N LYS A 78 5.34 -12.42 -3.29
CA LYS A 78 6.18 -13.48 -3.86
C LYS A 78 5.69 -13.99 -5.21
N ASP A 79 4.37 -13.94 -5.41
CA ASP A 79 3.71 -14.37 -6.66
C ASP A 79 3.00 -13.17 -7.31
N TRP A 80 3.27 -13.02 -8.59
CA TRP A 80 2.89 -11.93 -9.47
C TRP A 80 1.47 -12.09 -10.00
N THR A 81 0.93 -13.31 -9.89
CA THR A 81 -0.41 -13.66 -10.35
C THR A 81 -1.48 -12.78 -9.68
N MET A 82 -1.28 -12.40 -8.42
CA MET A 82 -2.18 -11.48 -7.69
C MET A 82 -2.11 -10.03 -8.20
N LEU A 83 -0.97 -9.61 -8.77
CA LEU A 83 -0.77 -8.25 -9.26
C LEU A 83 -1.33 -8.03 -10.67
N ARG A 84 -1.55 -9.10 -11.44
CA ARG A 84 -2.13 -9.04 -12.78
C ARG A 84 -3.52 -8.38 -12.83
N ARG A 85 -4.25 -8.34 -11.71
CA ARG A 85 -5.54 -7.62 -11.62
C ARG A 85 -5.37 -6.10 -11.77
N TYR A 86 -4.20 -5.55 -11.44
CA TYR A 86 -3.94 -4.12 -11.51
C TYR A 86 -3.33 -3.67 -12.83
N THR A 87 -2.93 -4.61 -13.68
CA THR A 87 -2.46 -4.33 -15.03
C THR A 87 -3.67 -4.12 -15.93
N HIS A 88 -4.38 -3.00 -15.75
CA HIS A 88 -5.32 -2.52 -16.76
C HIS A 88 -4.51 -1.98 -17.94
N LEU A 89 -3.96 -2.91 -18.74
CA LEU A 89 -3.35 -2.63 -20.04
C LEU A 89 -4.46 -2.10 -20.95
N LYS A 90 -4.57 -0.78 -20.97
CA LYS A 90 -5.41 -0.04 -21.89
C LYS A 90 -4.79 -0.13 -23.29
N PRO A 91 -5.53 -0.48 -24.35
CA PRO A 91 -5.01 -0.54 -25.73
C PRO A 91 -4.31 0.75 -26.16
N GLU A 92 -4.70 1.88 -25.58
CA GLU A 92 -4.11 3.20 -25.82
C GLU A 92 -2.66 3.28 -25.31
N THR A 93 -2.33 2.58 -24.22
CA THR A 93 -0.97 2.55 -23.64
C THR A 93 0.03 1.84 -24.55
N LEU A 94 -0.42 0.86 -25.36
CA LEU A 94 0.44 0.17 -26.34
C LEU A 94 0.94 1.13 -27.45
N HIS A 95 0.11 2.09 -27.85
CA HIS A 95 0.48 3.07 -28.88
C HIS A 95 1.52 4.06 -28.37
N GLN A 96 1.43 4.46 -27.09
CA GLN A 96 2.42 5.32 -26.44
C GLN A 96 3.77 4.63 -26.27
N ILE A 97 3.81 3.35 -25.86
CA ILE A 97 5.05 2.57 -25.73
C ILE A 97 5.78 2.47 -27.08
N ARG A 98 5.02 2.30 -28.19
CA ARG A 98 5.60 2.25 -29.53
C ARG A 98 6.18 3.61 -29.95
N ALA A 99 5.50 4.72 -29.63
CA ALA A 99 5.99 6.06 -29.92
C ALA A 99 7.29 6.39 -29.16
N THR A 100 7.38 6.05 -27.88
CA THR A 100 8.59 6.29 -27.06
C THR A 100 9.81 5.46 -27.50
N ARG A 101 9.60 4.31 -28.16
CA ARG A 101 10.69 3.46 -28.68
C ARG A 101 11.18 3.84 -30.08
N MET A 102 10.49 4.76 -30.76
CA MET A 102 10.86 5.24 -32.10
C MET A 102 11.39 6.68 -32.09
N ALA A 103 11.53 7.29 -30.92
CA ALA A 103 12.27 8.53 -30.67
C ALA A 103 13.64 8.19 -30.05
#